data_AF-A0A9X1FYZ3-F1
#
_entry.id   AF-A0A9X1FYZ3-F1
#
_cell.length_a   1.000
_cell.length_b   1.000
_cell.length_c   1.000
_cell.angle_alpha   90.00
_cell.angle_beta   90.00
_cell.angle_gamma   90.00
#
_symmetry.space_group_name_H-M   'P 1'
#
loop_
_entity.id
_entity.type
_entity.pdbx_description
1 polymer ?
#
loop_
_entity_poly.entity_id
_entity_poly.type
_entity_poly.pdbx_seq_one_letter_code
_entity_poly.pdbx_strand_id
1 'polypeptide(L)'
;MTIRGLLMAIPALFAGWLSVLVVVGLFTDAAPASVVVFPTDDLLQNLPPDVGIIGRSIISITLVSEQAGFARALYNSGALLVLPAGLPGCLPLPAAPDIPS
;
A
#
# COMPACT_ATOMS: atom_id res chain seq x y z
N MET A 1 12.41 18.87 30.35
CA MET A 1 11.60 17.64 30.49
C MET A 1 10.67 17.38 29.29
N THR A 2 10.80 18.07 28.15
CA THR A 2 9.89 17.91 26.99
C THR A 2 10.50 17.14 25.83
N ILE A 3 11.79 17.34 25.52
CA ILE A 3 12.46 16.69 24.39
C ILE A 3 12.53 15.17 24.54
N ARG A 4 12.80 14.66 25.75
CA ARG A 4 12.89 13.20 25.98
C ARG A 4 11.53 12.50 25.90
N GLY A 5 10.46 13.18 26.32
CA GLY A 5 9.10 12.70 26.14
C GLY A 5 8.67 12.74 24.67
N LEU A 6 9.02 13.80 23.95
CA LEU A 6 8.74 13.94 22.51
C LEU A 6 9.49 12.89 21.67
N LEU A 7 10.75 12.61 22.02
CA LEU A 7 11.55 11.55 21.40
C LEU A 7 10.93 10.15 21.54
N MET A 8 10.13 9.91 22.58
CA MET A 8 9.41 8.65 22.76
C MET A 8 8.00 8.71 22.15
N ALA A 9 7.31 9.84 22.27
CA ALA A 9 5.93 9.99 21.82
C ALA A 9 5.80 9.93 20.29
N ILE A 10 6.72 10.57 19.56
CA ILE A 10 6.70 10.57 18.08
C ILE A 10 6.78 9.15 17.51
N PRO A 11 7.79 8.33 17.84
CA PRO A 11 7.87 6.97 17.29
C PRO A 11 6.72 6.08 17.78
N ALA A 12 6.25 6.25 19.03
CA ALA A 12 5.10 5.49 19.52
C ALA A 12 3.82 5.81 18.74
N LEU A 13 3.57 7.10 18.46
CA LEU A 13 2.44 7.53 17.66
C LEU A 13 2.55 7.06 16.21
N PHE A 14 3.75 7.12 15.63
CA PHE A 14 4.01 6.63 14.28
C PHE A 14 3.81 5.11 14.18
N ALA A 15 4.30 4.35 15.15
CA ALA A 15 4.10 2.90 15.24
C ALA A 15 2.63 2.53 15.45
N GLY A 16 1.92 3.25 16.32
CA GLY A 16 0.49 3.08 16.52
C GLY A 16 -0.30 3.35 15.24
N TRP A 17 0.01 4.44 14.56
CA TRP A 17 -0.62 4.81 13.29
C TRP A 17 -0.37 3.77 12.19
N LEU A 18 0.89 3.34 12.00
CA LEU A 18 1.24 2.28 11.06
C LEU A 18 0.51 0.97 11.37
N SER A 19 0.44 0.60 12.65
CA SER A 19 -0.27 -0.61 13.10
C SER A 19 -1.75 -0.57 12.70
N VAL A 20 -2.43 0.57 12.89
CA VAL A 20 -3.83 0.74 12.47
C VAL A 20 -3.97 0.56 10.95
N LEU A 21 -3.08 1.17 10.15
CA LEU A 21 -3.13 1.05 8.69
C LEU A 21 -2.91 -0.38 8.20
N VAL A 22 -1.96 -1.10 8.81
CA VAL A 22 -1.67 -2.51 8.49
C VAL A 22 -2.85 -3.39 8.85
N VAL A 23 -3.44 -3.21 10.04
CA VAL A 23 -4.61 -3.99 10.48
C VAL A 23 -5.79 -3.74 9.55
N VAL A 24 -6.09 -2.49 9.21
CA VAL A 24 -7.17 -2.17 8.25
C VAL A 24 -6.89 -2.85 6.91
N GLY A 25 -5.68 -2.70 6.35
CA GLY A 25 -5.31 -3.34 5.08
C GLY A 25 -5.44 -4.86 5.07
N LEU A 26 -5.19 -5.53 6.21
CA LEU A 26 -5.32 -6.99 6.34
C LEU A 26 -6.75 -7.48 6.55
N PHE A 27 -7.64 -6.67 7.14
CA PHE A 27 -8.97 -7.10 7.55
C PHE A 27 -10.09 -6.59 6.64
N THR A 28 -9.92 -5.44 5.98
CA THR A 28 -11.02 -4.84 5.23
C THR A 28 -10.95 -5.09 3.73
N ASP A 29 -9.81 -5.53 3.18
CA ASP A 29 -9.56 -5.69 1.72
C ASP A 29 -10.12 -4.53 0.85
N ALA A 30 -10.30 -3.34 1.45
CA ALA A 30 -11.12 -2.28 0.89
C ALA A 30 -10.42 -1.48 -0.22
N ALA A 31 -9.13 -1.76 -0.45
CA ALA A 31 -8.30 -1.05 -1.41
C ALA A 31 -7.60 -2.04 -2.34
N PRO A 32 -7.88 -2.01 -3.66
CA PRO A 32 -7.22 -2.90 -4.63
C PRO A 32 -5.74 -2.52 -4.86
N ALA A 33 -5.29 -1.37 -4.36
CA ALA A 33 -3.89 -0.95 -4.42
C ALA A 33 -3.24 -0.96 -3.03
N SER A 34 -1.98 -1.39 -2.97
CA SER A 34 -1.15 -1.42 -1.77
C SER A 34 0.24 -0.87 -2.08
N VAL A 35 0.74 0.00 -1.21
CA VAL A 35 2.11 0.51 -1.26
C VAL A 35 2.97 -0.35 -0.36
N VAL A 36 3.99 -0.98 -0.94
CA VAL A 36 5.04 -1.66 -0.19
C VAL A 36 6.19 -0.67 0.01
N VAL A 37 6.47 -0.34 1.27
CA VAL A 37 7.61 0.48 1.65
C VAL A 37 8.80 -0.44 1.88
N PHE A 38 9.93 -0.10 1.26
CA PHE A 38 11.15 -0.89 1.27
C PHE A 38 10.95 -2.29 0.63
N PRO A 39 10.81 -2.37 -0.71
CA PRO A 39 10.69 -3.65 -1.40
C PRO A 39 12.01 -4.44 -1.27
N THR A 40 11.91 -5.67 -0.78
CA THR A 40 13.02 -6.64 -0.74
C THR A 40 13.18 -7.30 -2.11
N ASP A 41 14.40 -7.73 -2.45
CA ASP A 41 14.65 -8.51 -3.68
C ASP A 41 13.81 -9.79 -3.74
N ASP A 42 13.55 -10.43 -2.59
CA ASP A 42 12.66 -11.60 -2.48
C ASP A 42 11.22 -11.31 -2.95
N LEU A 43 10.70 -10.12 -2.63
CA LEU A 43 9.37 -9.71 -3.08
C LEU A 43 9.34 -9.46 -4.58
N LEU A 44 10.43 -8.89 -5.12
CA LEU A 44 10.55 -8.64 -6.56
C LEU A 44 10.70 -9.94 -7.37
N GLN A 45 11.27 -11.00 -6.76
CA GLN A 45 11.42 -12.30 -7.39
C GLN A 45 10.17 -13.19 -7.22
N ASN A 46 9.42 -13.01 -6.13
CA ASN A 46 8.25 -13.83 -5.79
C ASN A 46 6.93 -13.04 -5.87
N LEU A 47 6.82 -12.08 -6.80
CA LEU A 47 5.54 -11.38 -7.00
C LEU A 47 4.46 -12.39 -7.42
N PRO A 48 3.25 -12.31 -6.82
CA PRO A 48 2.13 -13.11 -7.26
C PRO A 48 1.77 -12.80 -8.73
N PRO A 49 1.28 -13.79 -9.49
CA PRO A 49 1.08 -13.64 -10.94
C PRO A 49 0.01 -12.61 -11.33
N ASP A 50 -0.94 -12.31 -10.44
CA ASP A 50 -2.04 -11.35 -10.67
C ASP A 50 -1.77 -9.96 -10.04
N VAL A 51 -0.52 -9.50 -10.07
CA VAL A 51 -0.13 -8.21 -9.48
C VAL A 51 0.42 -7.26 -10.54
N GLY A 52 -0.22 -6.11 -10.68
CA GLY A 52 0.26 -5.01 -11.50
C GLY A 52 1.12 -4.03 -10.69
N ILE A 53 2.22 -3.55 -11.27
CA ILE A 53 3.01 -2.44 -10.70
C ILE A 53 2.51 -1.14 -11.34
N ILE A 54 1.89 -0.27 -10.54
CA ILE A 54 1.34 1.02 -11.02
C ILE A 54 2.21 2.23 -10.64
N GLY A 55 3.18 2.03 -9.76
CA GLY A 55 4.10 3.09 -9.36
C GLY A 55 5.38 2.51 -8.76
N ARG A 56 6.51 3.18 -9.02
CA ARG A 56 7.81 2.85 -8.45
C ARG A 56 8.50 4.13 -7.98
N SER A 57 8.91 4.12 -6.73
CA SER A 57 9.81 5.09 -6.11
C SER A 57 11.10 4.37 -5.68
N ILE A 58 12.14 5.15 -5.34
CA ILE A 58 13.41 4.61 -4.83
C ILE A 58 13.21 3.78 -3.55
N ILE A 59 12.23 4.15 -2.72
CA ILE A 59 12.00 3.53 -1.41
C ILE A 59 10.67 2.76 -1.32
N SER A 60 9.85 2.76 -2.37
CA SER A 60 8.53 2.13 -2.32
C SER A 60 8.04 1.71 -3.70
N ILE A 61 7.20 0.69 -3.74
CA ILE A 61 6.49 0.27 -4.94
C ILE A 61 5.00 0.24 -4.65
N THR A 62 4.20 0.66 -5.62
CA THR A 62 2.75 0.59 -5.56
C THR A 62 2.29 -0.56 -6.44
N LEU A 63 1.66 -1.52 -5.80
CA LEU A 63 1.15 -2.73 -6.41
C LEU A 63 -0.37 -2.70 -6.40
N VAL A 64 -1.00 -3.24 -7.44
CA VAL A 64 -2.45 -3.36 -7.57
C VAL A 64 -2.82 -4.81 -7.86
N SER A 65 -3.87 -5.30 -7.22
CA SER A 65 -4.44 -6.62 -7.48
C SER A 65 -5.90 -6.64 -7.03
N GLU A 66 -6.73 -7.42 -7.73
CA GLU A 66 -8.14 -7.64 -7.35
C GLU A 66 -8.34 -8.85 -6.45
N GLN A 67 -7.23 -9.47 -5.99
CA GLN A 67 -7.28 -10.69 -5.18
C GLN A 67 -7.66 -10.39 -3.73
N ALA A 68 -8.57 -11.18 -3.17
CA ALA A 68 -8.89 -11.12 -1.74
C ALA A 68 -7.66 -11.51 -0.90
N GLY A 69 -7.39 -10.77 0.17
CA GLY A 69 -6.21 -11.00 1.02
C GLY A 69 -4.90 -10.52 0.40
N PHE A 70 -4.94 -9.56 -0.53
CA PHE A 70 -3.77 -9.07 -1.26
C PHE A 70 -2.63 -8.62 -0.35
N ALA A 71 -2.94 -7.90 0.74
CA ALA A 71 -1.93 -7.49 1.71
C ALA A 71 -1.19 -8.68 2.33
N ARG A 72 -1.90 -9.78 2.60
CA ARG A 72 -1.33 -11.01 3.19
C ARG A 72 -0.43 -11.74 2.20
N ALA A 73 -0.82 -11.78 0.93
CA ALA A 73 0.01 -12.33 -0.14
C ALA A 73 1.32 -11.56 -0.30
N LEU A 74 1.29 -10.23 -0.18
CA LEU A 74 2.49 -9.38 -0.22
C LEU A 74 3.41 -9.62 0.99
N TYR A 75 2.85 -9.79 2.20
CA TYR A 75 3.68 -10.18 3.35
C TYR A 75 4.32 -11.56 3.17
N ASN A 76 3.60 -12.52 2.59
CA ASN A 76 4.14 -13.85 2.30
C ASN A 76 5.23 -13.84 1.21
N SER A 77 5.19 -12.89 0.27
CA SER A 77 6.25 -12.72 -0.73
C SER A 77 7.46 -11.94 -0.20
N GLY A 78 7.44 -11.46 1.05
CA GLY A 78 8.58 -10.79 1.68
C GLY A 78 8.46 -9.26 1.78
N ALA A 79 7.24 -8.72 1.72
CA ALA A 79 7.01 -7.30 2.02
C ALA A 79 7.30 -7.01 3.50
N LEU A 80 8.07 -5.96 3.76
CA LEU A 80 8.34 -5.49 5.13
C LEU A 80 7.17 -4.67 5.70
N LEU A 81 6.65 -3.73 4.92
CA LEU A 81 5.56 -2.86 5.33
C LEU A 81 4.61 -2.64 4.16
N VAL A 82 3.37 -3.13 4.31
CA VAL A 82 2.29 -2.97 3.33
C VAL A 82 1.30 -1.96 3.88
N LEU A 83 1.06 -0.90 3.11
CA LEU A 83 0.14 0.17 3.44
C LEU A 83 -1.00 0.19 2.40
N PRO A 84 -2.26 0.31 2.83
CA PRO A 84 -3.38 0.43 1.89
C PRO A 84 -3.24 1.73 1.09
N ALA A 85 -3.28 1.63 -0.24
CA ALA A 85 -3.35 2.78 -1.13
C ALA A 85 -4.76 2.91 -1.70
N GLY A 86 -5.48 3.95 -1.28
CA GLY A 86 -6.88 4.16 -1.64
C GLY A 86 -7.13 4.64 -3.06
N LEU A 87 -6.11 4.74 -3.92
CA LEU A 87 -6.28 5.13 -5.32
C LEU A 87 -6.33 3.86 -6.18
N PRO A 88 -7.51 3.47 -6.71
CA PRO A 88 -7.54 2.51 -7.80
C PRO A 88 -6.72 3.13 -8.93
N GLY A 89 -5.79 2.38 -9.52
CA GLY A 89 -4.83 2.91 -10.51
C GLY A 89 -5.44 3.66 -11.70
N CYS A 90 -6.76 3.61 -11.87
CA CYS A 90 -7.54 4.44 -12.78
C CYS A 90 -8.34 5.50 -12.00
N LEU A 91 -7.94 6.77 -12.10
CA LEU A 91 -8.88 7.87 -11.92
C LEU A 91 -9.98 7.69 -12.98
N PRO A 92 -11.28 7.65 -12.63
CA PRO A 92 -12.33 7.62 -13.63
C PRO A 92 -12.17 8.88 -14.50
N LEU A 93 -11.81 8.69 -15.78
CA LEU A 93 -11.78 9.81 -16.71
C LEU A 93 -13.20 10.37 -16.79
N PRO A 94 -13.38 11.70 -16.78
CA PRO A 94 -14.67 12.31 -17.08
C PRO A 94 -15.19 11.72 -18.40
N ALA A 95 -16.46 11.29 -18.42
CA ALA A 95 -17.10 10.88 -19.66
C ALA A 95 -16.91 12.00 -20.70
N ALA A 96 -16.39 11.65 -21.88
CA ALA A 96 -16.24 12.61 -22.95
C ALA A 96 -17.61 13.25 -23.21
N PRO A 97 -17.72 14.59 -23.30
CA PRO A 97 -18.97 15.23 -23.63
C PRO A 97 -19.44 14.66 -24.97
N ASP A 98 -20.66 14.15 -24.96
CA ASP A 98 -21.45 13.76 -26.11
C ASP A 98 -21.53 14.95 -27.08
N ILE A 99 -20.59 14.99 -28.05
CA ILE A 99 -20.64 15.92 -29.17
C ILE A 99 -21.59 15.28 -30.20
N PRO A 100 -22.82 15.80 -30.40
CA PRO A 100 -23.69 15.33 -31.45
C PRO A 100 -23.03 15.59 -32.82
N SER A 101 -23.11 14.57 -33.68
CA SER A 101 -22.63 14.62 -35.07
C SER A 101 -23.62 15.32 -35.98
#